data_AF-A0A971B5V9-F1
#
_entry.id   AF-A0A971B5V9-F1
#
_cell.length_a   1.000
_cell.length_b   1.000
_cell.length_c   1.000
_cell.angle_alpha   90.00
_cell.angle_beta   90.00
_cell.angle_gamma   90.00
#
_symmetry.space_group_name_H-M   'P 1'
#
loop_
_entity.id
_entity.type
_entity.pdbx_description
1 polymer ?
#
loop_
_entity_poly.entity_id
_entity_poly.type
_entity_poly.pdbx_seq_one_letter_code
_entity_poly.pdbx_strand_id
1 'polypeptide(L)'
;MTFDGQPVEEGRILFRAVEGDQRAFSGAIQNGRYELESLPGKMTVEITASRIIPGKFDESNPDEKVPMGEMYIPERYNSKTELTAEVPAGGAKDVNFTLTSE
;
A
#
# COMPACT_ATOMS: atom_id res chain seq x y z
N MET A 1 -9.32 -0.89 4.76
CA MET A 1 -8.43 -1.74 3.94
C MET A 1 -8.01 -2.98 4.71
N THR A 2 -8.11 -4.13 4.07
CA THR A 2 -7.77 -5.43 4.66
C THR A 2 -6.92 -6.27 3.70
N PHE A 3 -6.19 -7.23 4.26
CA PHE A 3 -5.51 -8.31 3.55
C PHE A 3 -5.88 -9.63 4.21
N ASP A 4 -6.43 -10.58 3.44
CA ASP A 4 -6.95 -11.86 3.93
C ASP A 4 -7.89 -11.70 5.15
N GLY A 5 -8.77 -10.69 5.07
CA GLY A 5 -9.77 -10.38 6.10
C GLY A 5 -9.23 -9.65 7.33
N GLN A 6 -7.92 -9.46 7.46
CA GLN A 6 -7.29 -8.73 8.57
C GLN A 6 -6.94 -7.29 8.15
N PRO A 7 -7.02 -6.30 9.05
CA PRO A 7 -6.55 -4.95 8.74
C PRO A 7 -5.05 -4.95 8.46
N VAL A 8 -4.61 -4.20 7.44
CA VAL A 8 -3.19 -3.91 7.25
C VAL A 8 -2.75 -2.96 8.37
N GLU A 9 -1.95 -3.45 9.31
CA GLU A 9 -1.56 -2.68 10.50
C GLU A 9 -0.73 -1.45 10.13
N GLU A 10 0.33 -1.63 9.34
CA GLU A 10 1.20 -0.57 8.85
C GLU A 10 1.53 -0.79 7.38
N GLY A 11 1.53 0.30 6.61
CA GLY A 11 1.87 0.26 5.18
C GLY A 11 1.83 1.62 4.52
N ARG A 12 1.88 1.63 3.19
CA ARG A 12 1.71 2.82 2.36
C ARG A 12 0.79 2.54 1.19
N ILE A 13 -0.09 3.50 0.91
CA ILE A 13 -0.94 3.50 -0.27
C ILE A 13 -0.55 4.66 -1.15
N LEU A 14 -0.50 4.43 -2.45
CA LEU A 14 -0.15 5.41 -3.46
C LEU A 14 -1.21 5.43 -4.55
N PHE A 15 -1.72 6.63 -4.85
CA PHE A 15 -2.65 6.89 -5.94
C PHE A 15 -1.86 7.60 -7.04
N ARG A 16 -1.91 7.08 -8.27
CA ARG A 16 -1.23 7.67 -9.42
C ARG A 16 -2.25 7.99 -10.49
N ALA A 17 -2.27 9.24 -10.94
CA ALA A 17 -3.17 9.65 -12.01
C ALA A 17 -2.89 8.86 -13.30
N VAL A 18 -3.94 8.33 -13.93
CA VAL A 18 -3.79 7.63 -15.22
C VAL A 18 -3.71 8.59 -16.40
N GLU A 19 -4.20 9.81 -16.22
CA GLU A 19 -4.23 10.89 -17.20
C GLU A 19 -3.39 12.08 -16.72
N GLY A 20 -3.04 12.97 -17.65
CA GLY A 20 -2.27 14.17 -17.34
C GLY A 20 -0.80 13.89 -17.03
N ASP A 21 -0.27 14.56 -16.00
CA ASP A 21 1.15 14.49 -15.59
C ASP A 21 1.51 13.21 -14.81
N GLN A 22 0.55 12.29 -14.65
CA GLN A 22 0.69 11.04 -13.89
C GLN A 22 1.22 11.24 -12.46
N ARG A 23 0.84 12.37 -11.85
CA ARG A 23 1.23 12.71 -10.47
C ARG A 23 0.81 11.61 -9.50
N ALA A 24 1.71 11.33 -8.56
CA ALA A 24 1.48 10.40 -7.48
C ALA A 24 1.17 11.12 -6.16
N PHE A 25 0.26 10.56 -5.40
CA PHE A 25 -0.16 10.99 -4.08
C PHE A 25 -0.07 9.79 -3.15
N SER A 26 0.46 9.95 -1.94
CA SER A 26 0.66 8.79 -1.06
C SER A 26 0.30 9.11 0.38
N GLY A 27 -0.30 8.13 1.05
CA GLY A 27 -0.65 8.18 2.46
C GLY A 27 -0.08 6.98 3.21
N ALA A 28 0.14 7.15 4.51
CA ALA A 28 0.41 6.04 5.40
C ALA A 28 -0.88 5.25 5.64
N ILE A 29 -0.74 3.94 5.78
CA ILE A 29 -1.80 3.06 6.26
C ILE A 29 -1.53 2.77 7.73
N GLN A 30 -2.56 2.92 8.56
CA GLN A 30 -2.54 2.58 9.97
C GLN A 30 -3.84 1.87 10.35
N ASN A 31 -3.74 0.63 10.85
CA ASN A 31 -4.88 -0.18 11.28
C ASN A 31 -5.98 -0.27 10.21
N GLY A 32 -5.57 -0.52 8.96
CA GLY A 32 -6.45 -0.63 7.80
C GLY A 32 -7.06 0.69 7.34
N ARG A 33 -6.70 1.84 7.91
CA ARG A 33 -7.16 3.17 7.50
C ARG A 33 -6.03 3.95 6.85
N TYR A 34 -6.39 4.84 5.93
CA TYR A 34 -5.47 5.79 5.31
C TYR A 34 -6.20 7.09 4.99
N GLU A 35 -5.44 8.15 4.84
CA GLU A 35 -5.92 9.44 4.35
C GLU A 35 -4.83 10.02 3.44
N LEU A 36 -5.23 10.63 2.32
CA LEU A 36 -4.34 11.32 1.40
C LEU A 36 -5.12 12.40 0.66
N GLU A 37 -4.43 13.48 0.31
CA GLU A 37 -4.95 14.51 -0.59
C GLU A 37 -4.53 14.15 -2.02
N SER A 38 -5.47 14.14 -2.95
CA SER A 38 -5.22 13.91 -4.38
C SER A 38 -6.02 14.86 -5.26
N LEU A 39 -5.75 14.81 -6.55
CA LEU A 39 -6.64 15.41 -7.55
C LEU A 39 -7.86 14.51 -7.79
N PRO A 40 -8.99 15.07 -8.25
CA PRO A 40 -10.07 14.29 -8.82
C PRO A 40 -9.64 13.55 -10.09
N GLY A 41 -10.31 12.44 -10.38
CA GLY A 41 -10.13 11.62 -11.58
C GLY A 41 -9.74 10.18 -11.28
N LYS A 42 -9.49 9.44 -12.35
CA LYS A 42 -9.10 8.03 -12.31
C LYS A 42 -7.64 7.87 -11.88
N MET A 43 -7.41 6.90 -11.00
CA MET A 43 -6.09 6.59 -10.42
C MET A 43 -5.81 5.09 -10.51
N THR A 44 -4.55 4.71 -10.74
CA THR A 44 -4.05 3.40 -10.30
C THR A 44 -3.67 3.47 -8.83
N VAL A 45 -3.76 2.34 -8.13
CA VAL A 45 -3.53 2.29 -6.68
C VAL A 45 -2.49 1.24 -6.34
N GLU A 46 -1.36 1.66 -5.78
CA GLU A 46 -0.31 0.75 -5.32
C GLU A 46 -0.39 0.66 -3.78
N ILE A 47 -0.43 -0.55 -3.24
CA ILE A 47 -0.45 -0.80 -1.80
C ILE A 47 0.80 -1.61 -1.43
N THR A 48 1.50 -1.14 -0.42
CA THR A 48 2.71 -1.76 0.10
C THR A 48 2.58 -1.94 1.61
N ALA A 49 2.95 -3.10 2.10
CA ALA A 49 3.05 -3.38 3.53
C ALA A 49 4.07 -4.50 3.74
N SER A 50 4.93 -4.31 4.73
CA SER A 50 5.99 -5.26 5.07
C SER A 50 5.80 -5.79 6.48
N ARG A 51 6.20 -7.03 6.70
CA ARG A 51 6.22 -7.65 8.03
C ARG A 51 7.59 -8.26 8.31
N ILE A 52 7.97 -8.31 9.58
CA ILE A 52 9.18 -9.01 9.99
C ILE A 52 9.02 -10.50 9.73
N ILE A 53 10.05 -11.14 9.20
CA ILE A 53 10.15 -12.59 9.05
C ILE A 53 10.69 -13.14 10.38
N PRO A 54 9.89 -13.89 11.16
CA PRO A 54 10.32 -14.38 12.47
C PRO A 54 11.60 -15.23 12.36
N GLY A 55 12.60 -14.89 13.18
CA GLY A 55 13.86 -15.62 13.24
C GLY A 55 14.85 -15.32 12.10
N LYS A 56 14.50 -14.46 11.13
CA LYS A 56 15.40 -14.07 10.04
C LYS A 56 16.01 -12.69 10.28
N PHE A 57 17.33 -12.60 10.16
CA PHE A 57 18.09 -11.39 10.42
C PHE A 57 19.14 -11.17 9.33
N ASP A 58 19.42 -9.90 9.05
CA ASP A 58 20.59 -9.47 8.32
C ASP A 58 21.75 -9.33 9.32
N GLU A 59 22.80 -10.11 9.10
CA GLU A 59 24.03 -10.16 9.89
C GLU A 59 25.25 -9.88 8.98
N SER A 60 25.04 -9.18 7.85
CA SER A 60 26.13 -8.77 6.95
C SER A 60 27.13 -7.83 7.62
N ASN A 61 26.69 -7.10 8.65
CA ASN A 61 27.53 -6.32 9.56
C ASN A 61 27.83 -7.17 10.82
N PRO A 62 29.11 -7.45 11.15
CA PRO A 62 29.47 -8.37 12.24
C PRO A 62 28.95 -8.01 13.65
N ASP A 63 28.65 -6.73 13.89
CA ASP A 63 28.19 -6.21 15.18
C ASP A 63 26.70 -5.85 15.20
N GLU A 64 25.97 -6.13 14.12
CA GLU A 64 24.55 -5.79 13.99
C GLU A 64 23.71 -7.01 13.64
N LYS A 65 22.53 -7.07 14.24
CA LYS A 65 21.53 -8.09 13.95
C LYS A 65 20.20 -7.40 13.67
N VAL A 66 19.92 -7.14 12.39
CA VAL A 66 18.74 -6.38 11.96
C VAL A 66 17.65 -7.35 11.54
N PRO A 67 16.44 -7.32 12.14
CA PRO A 67 15.33 -8.16 11.70
C PRO A 67 15.03 -7.94 10.21
N MET A 68 14.93 -9.01 9.43
CA MET A 68 14.56 -8.91 8.03
C MET A 68 13.05 -8.82 7.87
N GLY A 69 12.59 -7.97 6.96
CA GLY A 69 11.20 -7.88 6.54
C GLY A 69 10.94 -8.52 5.17
N GLU A 70 9.69 -8.88 4.93
CA GLU A 70 9.16 -9.21 3.60
C GLU A 70 7.96 -8.33 3.25
N MET A 71 7.86 -7.96 1.97
CA MET A 71 6.63 -7.43 1.39
C MET A 71 5.62 -8.57 1.31
N TYR A 72 4.47 -8.45 1.97
CA TYR A 72 3.45 -9.49 1.95
C TYR A 72 2.26 -9.17 1.03
N ILE A 73 2.18 -7.94 0.52
CA ILE A 73 1.16 -7.54 -0.45
C ILE A 73 1.57 -8.05 -1.85
N PRO A 74 0.74 -8.87 -2.52
CA PRO A 74 1.03 -9.40 -3.85
C PRO A 74 1.30 -8.31 -4.89
N GLU A 75 2.15 -8.61 -5.88
CA GLU A 75 2.53 -7.64 -6.93
C GLU A 75 1.33 -7.08 -7.69
N ARG A 76 0.25 -7.85 -7.86
CA ARG A 76 -1.00 -7.41 -8.52
C ARG A 76 -1.75 -6.30 -7.76
N TYR A 77 -1.38 -6.03 -6.51
CA TYR A 77 -1.89 -4.89 -5.73
C TYR A 77 -0.79 -3.87 -5.41
N ASN A 78 0.44 -4.13 -5.86
CA ASN A 78 1.64 -3.36 -5.56
C ASN A 78 2.31 -2.95 -6.88
N SER A 79 3.47 -3.50 -7.21
CA SER A 79 4.32 -3.03 -8.31
C SER A 79 3.70 -3.20 -9.70
N LYS A 80 2.82 -4.17 -9.89
CA LYS A 80 2.09 -4.43 -11.14
C LYS A 80 0.66 -3.93 -11.13
N THR A 81 0.26 -3.25 -10.04
CA THR A 81 -1.13 -3.04 -9.61
C THR A 81 -2.22 -3.14 -10.69
N GLU A 82 -3.24 -3.93 -10.38
CA GLU A 82 -4.50 -4.02 -11.10
C GLU A 82 -5.60 -3.16 -10.43
N LEU A 83 -5.28 -2.53 -9.29
CA LEU A 83 -6.21 -1.72 -8.53
C LEU A 83 -6.39 -0.35 -9.18
N THR A 84 -7.64 0.09 -9.21
CA THR A 84 -8.00 1.44 -9.63
C THR A 84 -8.97 2.07 -8.65
N ALA A 85 -8.97 3.40 -8.62
CA ALA A 85 -9.94 4.20 -7.89
C ALA A 85 -10.40 5.37 -8.75
N GLU A 86 -11.67 5.75 -8.62
CA GLU A 86 -12.20 6.99 -9.16
C GLU A 86 -12.34 7.99 -8.01
N VAL A 87 -11.66 9.13 -8.09
CA VAL A 87 -11.73 10.19 -7.07
C VAL A 87 -12.67 11.28 -7.58
N PRO A 88 -13.88 11.44 -7.00
CA PRO A 88 -14.80 12.48 -7.44
C PRO A 88 -14.32 13.88 -7.05
N ALA A 89 -14.83 14.89 -7.75
CA ALA A 89 -14.65 16.29 -7.34
C ALA A 89 -15.26 16.51 -5.95
N GLY A 90 -14.42 16.92 -4.98
CA GLY A 90 -14.80 17.03 -3.57
C GLY A 90 -14.33 15.88 -2.67
N GLY A 91 -13.68 14.85 -3.25
CA GLY A 91 -13.09 13.74 -2.52
C GLY A 91 -14.07 12.61 -2.19
N ALA A 92 -13.54 11.49 -1.70
CA ALA A 92 -14.30 10.31 -1.31
C ALA A 92 -13.91 9.88 0.11
N LYS A 93 -14.90 9.37 0.87
CA LYS A 93 -14.68 8.87 2.24
C LYS A 93 -14.52 7.36 2.33
N ASP A 94 -15.09 6.61 1.37
CA ASP A 94 -15.26 5.15 1.49
C ASP A 94 -14.56 4.37 0.36
N VAL A 95 -13.35 4.81 -0.04
CA VAL A 95 -12.53 4.04 -0.99
C VAL A 95 -11.87 2.89 -0.24
N ASN A 96 -12.49 1.72 -0.29
CA ASN A 96 -12.06 0.55 0.47
C ASN A 96 -11.42 -0.50 -0.45
N PHE A 97 -10.26 -1.02 -0.04
CA PHE A 97 -9.59 -2.15 -0.68
C PHE A 97 -9.63 -3.38 0.22
N THR A 98 -10.14 -4.49 -0.31
CA THR A 98 -10.10 -5.81 0.31
C THR A 98 -9.15 -6.66 -0.52
N LEU A 99 -7.97 -6.93 0.02
CA LEU A 99 -6.90 -7.63 -0.66
C LEU A 99 -6.87 -9.09 -0.22
N THR A 100 -6.40 -9.97 -1.11
CA THR A 100 -6.24 -11.40 -0.85
C THR A 100 -4.84 -11.87 -1.22
N SER A 101 -4.43 -13.02 -0.69
CA SER A 101 -3.22 -13.72 -1.15
C SER A 101 -3.46 -14.45 -2.49
N GLU A 102 -4.61 -15.13 -2.63
CA GLU A 102 -5.06 -15.82 -3.86
C GLU A 102 -5.46 -14.83 -4.96
#